data_AF-B1YFX2-F1
#
_entry.id   AF-B1YFX2-F1
#
_cell.length_a   1.000
_cell.length_b   1.000
_cell.length_c   1.000
_cell.angle_alpha   90.00
_cell.angle_beta   90.00
_cell.angle_gamma   90.00
#
_symmetry.space_group_name_H-M   'P 1'
#
loop_
_entity.id
_entity.type
_entity.pdbx_description
1 polymer ?
#
loop_
_entity_poly.entity_id
_entity_poly.type
_entity_poly.pdbx_seq_one_letter_code
_entity_poly.pdbx_strand_id
1 'polypeptide(L)' 'MMPELLPDERELERRIRIVHLLRKLGKSDEAIAKSLYVSTEWVQSIFDEDDWQHMQSS' A
#
# COMPACT_ATOMS: atom_id res chain seq x y z
N MET A 1 5.02 -30.52 -0.44
CA MET A 1 3.95 -29.51 -0.40
C MET A 1 4.62 -28.15 -0.50
N MET A 2 4.11 -27.21 -1.30
CA MET A 2 4.64 -25.86 -1.36
C MET A 2 4.28 -25.13 -0.06
N PRO A 3 5.25 -24.52 0.66
CA PRO A 3 4.93 -23.77 1.85
C PRO A 3 4.12 -22.53 1.45
N GLU A 4 2.98 -22.33 2.11
CA GLU A 4 2.23 -21.07 2.05
C GLU A 4 3.11 -19.98 2.65
N LEU A 5 3.81 -19.24 1.78
CA LEU A 5 4.54 -18.05 2.15
C LEU A 5 3.51 -16.97 2.48
N LEU A 6 3.07 -16.94 3.75
CA LEU A 6 2.54 -15.72 4.34
C LEU A 6 3.53 -14.60 3.96
N PRO A 7 3.08 -13.49 3.35
CA PRO A 7 3.98 -12.39 3.06
C PRO A 7 4.65 -11.99 4.36
N ASP A 8 5.99 -12.15 4.41
CA ASP A 8 6.82 -11.68 5.51
C ASP A 8 6.41 -10.24 5.82
N GLU A 9 6.18 -9.91 7.09
CA GLU A 9 5.73 -8.57 7.51
C GLU A 9 6.59 -7.46 6.85
N ARG A 10 7.87 -7.76 6.64
CA ARG A 10 8.82 -6.91 5.89
C ARG A 10 8.42 -6.62 4.46
N GLU A 11 7.92 -7.62 3.74
CA GLU A 11 7.45 -7.48 2.36
C GLU A 11 6.13 -6.70 2.32
N LEU A 12 5.24 -6.89 3.31
CA LEU A 12 4.03 -6.08 3.43
C LEU A 12 4.38 -4.60 3.66
N GLU A 13 5.26 -4.29 4.62
CA GLU A 13 5.76 -2.94 4.86
C GLU A 13 6.43 -2.33 3.62
N ARG A 14 7.18 -3.14 2.87
CA ARG A 14 7.82 -2.70 1.63
C ARG A 14 6.78 -2.32 0.58
N ARG A 15 5.75 -3.14 0.39
CA ARG A 15 4.67 -2.85 -0.55
C ARG A 15 3.90 -1.59 -0.18
N ILE A 16 3.60 -1.39 1.10
CA ILE A 16 2.96 -0.17 1.61
C ILE A 16 3.81 1.07 1.29
N ARG A 17 5.13 1.02 1.56
CA ARG A 17 6.04 2.11 1.20
C ARG A 17 6.07 2.42 -0.30
N ILE A 18 6.00 1.40 -1.14
CA ILE A 18 5.94 1.58 -2.60
C ILE A 18 4.64 2.28 -3.01
N VAL A 19 3.50 1.94 -2.39
CA VAL A 19 2.22 2.62 -2.65
C VAL A 19 2.33 4.12 -2.37
N HIS A 20 2.82 4.51 -1.18
CA HIS A 20 3.00 5.92 -0.84
C HIS A 20 3.94 6.66 -1.81
N LEU A 21 5.06 6.03 -2.17
CA LEU A 21 6.00 6.61 -3.14
C LEU A 21 5.33 6.86 -4.48
N LEU A 22 4.59 5.89 -5.01
CA LEU A 22 3.94 6.00 -6.31
C LEU A 22 2.81 7.04 -6.31
N ARG A 23 2.06 7.17 -5.22
CA ARG A 23 1.08 8.26 -5.03
C ARG A 23 1.74 9.64 -5.01
N LYS A 24 2.86 9.79 -4.29
CA LYS A 24 3.67 11.04 -4.29
C LYS A 24 4.20 11.39 -5.69
N LEU A 25 4.41 10.40 -6.55
CA LEU A 25 4.78 10.59 -7.96
C LEU A 25 3.58 10.83 -8.90
N GLY A 26 2.36 10.96 -8.36
CA GLY A 26 1.14 11.24 -9.12
C GLY A 26 0.57 10.03 -9.87
N LYS A 27 0.91 8.79 -9.48
CA LYS A 27 0.29 7.59 -10.06
C LYS A 27 -1.10 7.38 -9.47
N SER A 28 -2.06 6.97 -10.31
CA SER A 28 -3.40 6.59 -9.85
C SER A 28 -3.38 5.24 -9.15
N ASP A 29 -4.35 5.01 -8.26
CA ASP A 29 -4.48 3.76 -7.51
C ASP A 29 -4.64 2.55 -8.44
N GLU A 30 -5.30 2.67 -9.60
CA GLU A 30 -5.40 1.58 -10.58
C GLU A 30 -4.04 1.23 -11.20
N ALA A 31 -3.21 2.23 -11.50
CA ALA A 31 -1.88 2.03 -12.04
C ALA A 31 -0.95 1.36 -11.01
N ILE A 32 -1.10 1.72 -9.74
CA ILE A 32 -0.36 1.14 -8.62
C ILE A 32 -0.79 -0.31 -8.39
N ALA A 33 -2.10 -0.57 -8.32
CA ALA A 33 -2.68 -1.90 -8.13
C ALA A 33 -2.19 -2.87 -9.22
N LYS A 34 -2.21 -2.43 -10.48
CA LYS A 34 -1.68 -3.19 -11.61
C LYS A 34 -0.19 -3.47 -11.50
N SER A 35 0.59 -2.50 -11.00
CA SER A 35 2.06 -2.65 -10.88
C SER A 35 2.45 -3.60 -9.74
N LEU A 36 1.67 -3.65 -8.67
CA LEU A 36 1.92 -4.48 -7.49
C LEU A 36 1.19 -5.83 -7.53
N TYR A 37 0.39 -6.10 -8.57
CA TYR A 37 -0.45 -7.30 -8.67
C TYR A 37 -1.37 -7.49 -7.46
N VAL A 38 -2.00 -6.40 -7.03
CA VAL A 38 -2.96 -6.34 -5.91
C VAL A 38 -4.28 -5.74 -6.38
N SER A 39 -5.32 -5.82 -5.55
CA SER A 39 -6.58 -5.16 -5.87
C SER A 39 -6.49 -3.65 -5.62
N THR A 40 -7.31 -2.89 -6.35
CA THR A 40 -7.42 -1.44 -6.12
C THR A 40 -7.96 -1.14 -4.73
N GLU A 41 -8.84 -1.99 -4.17
CA GLU A 41 -9.35 -1.79 -2.80
C GLU A 41 -8.22 -1.89 -1.76
N TRP A 42 -7.26 -2.80 -1.96
CA TRP A 42 -6.11 -2.90 -1.06
C TRP A 42 -5.26 -1.64 -1.10
N VAL A 43 -5.00 -1.08 -2.29
CA VAL A 43 -4.28 0.19 -2.42
C VAL A 43 -5.04 1.32 -1.73
N GLN A 44 -6.35 1.42 -1.95
CA GLN A 44 -7.22 2.41 -1.32
C GLN A 44 -7.28 2.27 0.22
N SER A 45 -7.11 1.06 0.76
CA SER A 45 -7.07 0.82 2.20
C SER A 45 -5.79 1.33 2.89
N ILE A 46 -4.75 1.66 2.12
CA ILE A 46 -3.52 2.24 2.63
C ILE A 46 -3.72 3.74 2.81
N PHE A 47 -3.82 4.18 4.06
CA PHE A 47 -3.94 5.59 4.44
C PHE A 47 -2.57 6.26 4.38
N ASP A 48 -2.47 7.47 3.85
CA ASP A 48 -1.23 8.24 3.92
C ASP A 48 -0.92 8.62 5.38
N GLU A 49 0.36 8.69 5.75
CA GLU A 49 0.78 9.09 7.10
C GLU A 49 0.21 10.46 7.52
N ASP A 50 -0.04 11.35 6.54
CA ASP A 50 -0.71 12.64 6.76
C ASP A 50 -2.18 12.48 7.20
N ASP A 51 -2.90 11.47 6.71
CA ASP A 51 -4.29 11.18 7.12
C ASP A 51 -4.36 10.65 8.56
N TRP A 52 -3.34 9.89 8.99
CA TRP A 52 -3.22 9.40 10.37
C TRP A 52 -2.94 10.53 11.38
N GLN A 53 -2.10 11.50 11.02
CA GLN A 53 -1.85 12.66 11.88
C GLN A 53 -3.07 13.59 11.98
N HIS A 54 -3.86 13.71 10.90
CA HIS A 54 -5.10 14.47 10.91
C HIS A 54 -6.21 13.81 11.73
N MET A 55 -6.32 12.46 11.73
CA MET A 55 -7.31 11.73 12.54
C MET A 55 -7.05 11.78 14.05
N GLN A 56 -5.79 11.89 14.50
CA GLN A 56 -5.44 12.00 15.93
C GLN A 56 -5.64 13.41 16.49
N SER A 57 -5.83 14.40 15.63
CA SER A 57 -5.96 15.82 15.99
C SER A 57 -7.42 16.32 16.04
N SER A 58 -8.42 15.43 15.90
CA SER A 58 -9.86 15.74 15.97
C SER A 58 -10.54 15.10 17.17
#